data_AF-A0A0D9NHN8-F1
#
_entry.id   AF-A0A0D9NHN8-F1
#
_cell.length_a   1.000
_cell.length_b   1.000
_cell.length_c   1.000
_cell.angle_alpha   90.00
_cell.angle_beta   90.00
_cell.angle_gamma   90.00
#
_symmetry.space_group_name_H-M   'P 1'
#
loop_
_entity.id
_entity.type
_entity.pdbx_description
1 polymer ?
#
loop_
_entity_poly.entity_id
_entity_poly.type
_entity_poly.pdbx_seq_one_letter_code
_entity_poly.pdbx_strand_id
1 'polypeptide(L)'
;MSRRFCLVPILAVVVADWQPRKPNTVVGILMPYAGEDLGILAKNSGGNLPITLQQLQDLVRGVRELRKYELFQGDIRPWNTLLQPSTTASKPRLMLIDIDMELPGYPGDAKALGKLLRWCLENSMALSEDKQAKIKLINAVKALLSENFDTAIDCLTATEQSGRRAPLSTHANKVG
;
A
#
# COMPACT_ATOMS: atom_id res chain seq x y z
N MET A 1 -13.75 3.82 -1.59
CA MET A 1 -12.78 3.23 -2.55
C MET A 1 -11.35 3.42 -2.05
N SER A 2 -10.72 4.57 -2.31
CA SER A 2 -9.29 4.78 -2.06
C SER A 2 -8.84 4.67 -0.60
N ARG A 3 -9.54 5.29 0.36
CA ARG A 3 -9.12 5.28 1.78
C ARG A 3 -9.27 3.93 2.46
N ARG A 4 -10.30 3.17 2.09
CA ARG A 4 -10.69 1.92 2.75
C ARG A 4 -10.05 0.69 2.10
N PHE A 5 -9.99 0.66 0.78
CA PHE A 5 -9.54 -0.52 0.01
C PHE A 5 -8.14 -0.34 -0.57
N CYS A 6 -7.53 0.85 -0.46
CA CYS A 6 -6.26 1.19 -1.13
C CYS A 6 -6.31 0.88 -2.62
N LEU A 7 -7.47 1.13 -3.25
CA LEU A 7 -7.72 0.88 -4.66
C LEU A 7 -7.97 2.20 -5.40
N VAL A 8 -7.37 2.36 -6.58
CA VAL A 8 -7.64 3.51 -7.45
C VAL A 8 -9.10 3.44 -7.94
N PRO A 9 -9.90 4.49 -7.71
CA PRO A 9 -11.30 4.47 -8.12
C PRO A 9 -11.44 4.65 -9.64
N ILE A 10 -12.38 3.92 -10.23
CA ILE A 10 -12.88 4.19 -11.58
C ILE A 10 -13.77 5.44 -11.51
N LEU A 11 -13.46 6.45 -12.32
CA LEU A 11 -14.23 7.69 -12.42
C LEU A 11 -15.29 7.60 -13.51
N ALA A 12 -14.94 6.99 -14.64
CA ALA A 12 -15.85 6.78 -15.76
C ALA A 12 -15.44 5.56 -16.57
N VAL A 13 -16.41 4.95 -17.25
CA VAL A 13 -16.19 3.95 -18.29
C VAL A 13 -16.52 4.61 -19.62
N VAL A 14 -15.56 4.60 -20.54
CA VAL A 14 -15.74 5.16 -21.87
C VAL A 14 -16.34 4.09 -22.75
N VAL A 15 -17.50 4.38 -23.33
CA VAL A 15 -18.21 3.49 -24.25
C VAL A 15 -18.21 4.10 -25.64
N ALA A 16 -17.97 3.28 -26.66
CA ALA A 16 -18.06 3.72 -28.04
C ALA A 16 -19.49 3.71 -28.54
N ASP A 17 -19.84 4.77 -29.27
CA ASP A 17 -21.05 4.88 -30.09
C ASP A 17 -20.74 5.10 -31.58
N TRP A 18 -19.46 5.05 -31.97
CA TRP A 18 -18.98 5.34 -33.32
C TRP A 18 -18.46 4.10 -34.07
N GLN A 19 -18.59 4.14 -35.40
CA GLN A 19 -18.04 3.11 -36.29
C GLN A 19 -16.50 3.25 -36.42
N PRO A 20 -15.74 2.15 -36.54
CA PRO A 20 -16.20 0.78 -36.79
C PRO A 20 -16.49 -0.05 -35.53
N ARG A 21 -16.51 0.55 -34.33
CA ARG A 21 -16.79 -0.19 -33.09
C ARG A 21 -18.29 -0.40 -32.93
N LYS A 22 -18.68 -1.55 -32.36
CA LYS A 22 -20.09 -1.80 -32.03
C LYS A 22 -20.55 -0.81 -30.96
N PRO A 23 -21.77 -0.26 -31.05
CA PRO A 23 -22.35 0.55 -29.98
C PRO A 23 -22.28 -0.17 -28.63
N ASN A 24 -22.05 0.58 -27.55
CA ASN A 24 -21.90 0.10 -26.17
C ASN A 24 -20.63 -0.74 -25.91
N THR A 25 -19.66 -0.75 -26.81
CA THR A 25 -18.35 -1.38 -26.55
C THR A 25 -17.59 -0.53 -25.54
N VAL A 26 -17.10 -1.13 -24.44
CA VAL A 26 -16.17 -0.45 -23.54
C VAL A 26 -14.83 -0.26 -24.25
N VAL A 27 -14.37 0.99 -24.31
CA VAL A 27 -13.14 1.37 -25.03
C VAL A 27 -12.08 1.99 -24.14
N GLY A 28 -12.41 2.26 -22.89
CA GLY A 28 -11.47 2.79 -21.92
C GLY A 28 -12.09 2.89 -20.54
N ILE A 29 -11.22 3.02 -19.55
CA ILE A 29 -11.57 3.27 -18.16
C ILE A 29 -10.79 4.52 -17.74
N LEU A 30 -11.51 5.51 -17.23
CA LEU A 30 -10.91 6.72 -16.69
C LEU A 30 -10.68 6.54 -15.19
N MET A 31 -9.45 6.76 -14.76
CA MET A 31 -9.00 6.71 -13.37
C MET A 31 -8.25 8.01 -13.04
N PRO A 32 -8.24 8.46 -11.77
CA PRO A 32 -7.36 9.56 -11.39
C PRO A 32 -5.90 9.11 -11.51
N TYR A 33 -5.02 10.06 -11.82
CA TYR A 33 -3.58 9.80 -11.72
C TYR A 33 -3.23 9.47 -10.26
N ALA A 34 -2.68 8.27 -10.05
CA ALA A 34 -2.39 7.72 -8.73
C ALA A 34 -0.89 7.48 -8.50
N GLY A 35 -0.04 8.18 -9.27
CA GLY A 35 1.42 8.11 -9.15
C GLY A 35 2.05 7.06 -10.06
N GLU A 36 3.38 6.91 -9.92
CA GLU A 36 4.16 5.88 -10.60
C GLU A 36 3.97 4.51 -9.93
N ASP A 37 4.05 3.45 -10.72
CA ASP A 37 4.10 2.10 -10.18
C ASP A 37 5.43 1.83 -9.47
N LEU A 38 5.41 0.92 -8.49
CA LEU A 38 6.59 0.65 -7.68
C LEU A 38 7.74 0.08 -8.52
N GLY A 39 7.46 -0.65 -9.60
CA GLY A 39 8.48 -1.20 -10.49
C GLY A 39 9.30 -0.10 -11.18
N ILE A 40 8.60 0.87 -11.79
CA ILE A 40 9.23 2.05 -12.40
C ILE A 40 9.89 2.91 -11.32
N LEU A 41 9.22 3.14 -10.19
CA LEU A 41 9.75 3.99 -9.12
C LEU A 41 11.03 3.43 -8.50
N ALA A 42 11.12 2.11 -8.29
CA ALA A 42 12.34 1.46 -7.81
C ALA A 42 13.49 1.65 -8.81
N LYS A 43 13.21 1.50 -10.12
CA LYS A 43 14.22 1.73 -11.17
C LYS A 43 14.70 3.19 -11.17
N ASN A 44 13.79 4.15 -11.07
CA ASN A 44 14.09 5.57 -11.11
C ASN A 44 14.81 6.07 -9.84
N SER A 45 14.61 5.40 -8.71
CA SER A 45 15.21 5.75 -7.41
C SER A 45 16.51 4.98 -7.11
N GLY A 46 17.02 4.19 -8.04
CA GLY A 46 18.21 3.35 -7.81
C GLY A 46 17.98 2.24 -6.76
N GLY A 47 16.75 1.75 -6.66
CA GLY A 47 16.36 0.71 -5.69
C GLY A 47 16.01 1.25 -4.30
N ASN A 48 15.69 2.54 -4.17
CA ASN A 48 15.34 3.15 -2.89
C ASN A 48 13.95 3.78 -2.89
N LEU A 49 12.94 2.92 -2.75
CA LEU A 49 11.54 3.32 -2.68
C LEU A 49 11.28 4.21 -1.45
N PRO A 50 10.65 5.39 -1.65
CA PRO A 50 10.27 6.29 -0.58
C PRO A 50 8.95 5.85 0.08
N ILE A 51 8.95 4.64 0.64
CA ILE A 51 7.78 4.02 1.28
C ILE A 51 8.01 3.81 2.77
N THR A 52 6.92 3.72 3.52
CA THR A 52 6.92 3.61 4.98
C THR A 52 6.18 2.37 5.46
N LEU A 53 6.47 1.92 6.68
CA LEU A 53 5.77 0.79 7.30
C LEU A 53 4.26 1.04 7.40
N GLN A 54 3.86 2.29 7.68
CA GLN A 54 2.43 2.66 7.75
C GLN A 54 1.73 2.48 6.41
N GLN A 55 2.37 2.83 5.29
CA GLN A 55 1.77 2.65 3.97
C GLN A 55 1.62 1.17 3.62
N LEU A 56 2.57 0.33 4.00
CA LEU A 56 2.46 -1.13 3.86
C LEU A 56 1.33 -1.68 4.74
N GLN A 57 1.20 -1.20 5.98
CA GLN A 57 0.09 -1.57 6.85
C GLN A 57 -1.26 -1.20 6.25
N ASP A 58 -1.40 0.02 5.74
CA ASP A 58 -2.63 0.50 5.11
C ASP A 58 -2.97 -0.32 3.86
N LEU A 59 -1.98 -0.72 3.07
CA LEU A 59 -2.17 -1.62 1.93
C LEU A 59 -2.71 -2.99 2.36
N VAL A 60 -2.11 -3.60 3.40
CA VAL A 60 -2.60 -4.89 3.96
C VAL A 60 -4.02 -4.77 4.49
N ARG A 61 -4.35 -3.67 5.17
CA ARG A 61 -5.73 -3.38 5.59
C ARG A 61 -6.67 -3.28 4.40
N GLY A 62 -6.25 -2.59 3.33
CA GLY A 62 -7.03 -2.42 2.11
C GLY A 62 -7.37 -3.74 1.44
N VAL A 63 -6.38 -4.62 1.27
CA VAL A 63 -6.57 -5.94 0.67
C VAL A 63 -7.43 -6.85 1.54
N ARG A 64 -7.21 -6.87 2.86
CA ARG A 64 -8.09 -7.60 3.80
C ARG A 64 -9.55 -7.13 3.69
N GLU A 65 -9.74 -5.83 3.48
CA GLU A 65 -11.07 -5.23 3.38
C GLU A 65 -11.80 -5.63 2.09
N LEU A 66 -11.09 -5.81 0.96
CA LEU A 66 -11.67 -6.35 -0.28
C LEU A 66 -12.28 -7.74 -0.05
N ARG A 67 -11.58 -8.61 0.70
CA ARG A 67 -12.03 -9.97 1.00
C ARG A 67 -13.37 -10.02 1.74
N LYS A 68 -13.70 -9.00 2.55
CA LYS A 68 -15.00 -8.91 3.24
C LYS A 68 -16.18 -8.72 2.29
N TYR A 69 -15.91 -8.28 1.07
CA TYR A 69 -16.88 -8.11 0.00
C TYR A 69 -16.73 -9.19 -1.08
N GLU A 70 -16.02 -10.28 -0.80
CA GLU A 70 -15.75 -11.37 -1.74
C GLU A 70 -15.05 -10.90 -3.02
N LEU A 71 -14.32 -9.78 -2.91
CA LEU A 71 -13.48 -9.24 -3.98
C LEU A 71 -12.03 -9.63 -3.74
N PHE A 72 -11.36 -9.95 -4.83
CA PHE A 72 -9.93 -10.23 -4.89
C PHE A 72 -9.30 -9.22 -5.85
N GLN A 73 -8.07 -8.77 -5.59
CA GLN A 73 -7.36 -7.96 -6.57
C GLN A 73 -6.80 -8.84 -7.70
N GLY A 74 -6.38 -10.08 -7.38
CA GLY A 74 -6.12 -11.12 -8.39
C GLY A 74 -4.76 -11.04 -9.09
N ASP A 75 -4.01 -9.96 -8.88
CA ASP A 75 -2.72 -9.72 -9.52
C ASP A 75 -1.77 -8.76 -8.76
N ILE A 76 -1.55 -9.00 -7.46
CA ILE A 76 -0.76 -8.08 -6.63
C ILE A 76 0.72 -8.20 -6.99
N ARG A 77 1.26 -7.18 -7.68
CA ARG A 77 2.65 -7.09 -8.16
C ARG A 77 3.17 -5.65 -8.12
N PRO A 78 4.50 -5.41 -8.18
CA PRO A 78 5.06 -4.05 -8.13
C PRO A 78 4.51 -3.09 -9.19
N TRP A 79 4.29 -3.56 -10.42
CA TRP A 79 3.75 -2.74 -11.51
C TRP A 79 2.23 -2.48 -11.43
N ASN A 80 1.51 -3.21 -10.58
CA ASN A 80 0.08 -2.99 -10.28
C ASN A 80 -0.13 -2.32 -8.91
N THR A 81 0.95 -1.84 -8.29
CA THR A 81 0.95 -1.08 -7.05
C THR A 81 1.58 0.29 -7.30
N LEU A 82 0.84 1.36 -7.06
CA LEU A 82 1.24 2.74 -7.29
C LEU A 82 1.57 3.44 -5.97
N LEU A 83 2.56 4.34 -5.98
CA LEU A 83 2.76 5.30 -4.90
C LEU A 83 2.07 6.62 -5.25
N GLN A 84 0.87 6.81 -4.73
CA GLN A 84 0.14 8.05 -4.89
C GLN A 84 0.88 9.18 -4.16
N PRO A 85 1.24 10.27 -4.86
CA PRO A 85 1.94 11.39 -4.26
C PRO A 85 1.07 12.11 -3.22
N SER A 86 1.71 12.85 -2.31
CA SER A 86 0.98 13.72 -1.39
C SER A 86 0.21 14.77 -2.18
N THR A 87 -0.99 15.08 -1.74
CA THR A 87 -1.71 16.29 -2.14
C THR A 87 -1.89 17.18 -0.91
N THR A 88 -2.38 18.40 -1.10
CA THR A 88 -2.78 19.29 0.00
C THR A 88 -3.83 18.65 0.93
N ALA A 89 -4.59 17.66 0.43
CA ALA A 89 -5.66 16.99 1.15
C ALA A 89 -5.32 15.58 1.66
N SER A 90 -4.17 15.00 1.27
CA SER A 90 -3.84 13.61 1.60
C SER A 90 -2.34 13.34 1.62
N LYS A 91 -1.90 12.58 2.63
CA LYS A 91 -0.55 12.02 2.69
C LYS A 91 -0.31 11.00 1.55
N PRO A 92 0.96 10.77 1.14
CA PRO A 92 1.29 9.76 0.14
C PRO A 92 0.82 8.37 0.58
N ARG A 93 0.39 7.53 -0.35
CA ARG A 93 -0.15 6.20 -0.02
C ARG A 93 0.01 5.20 -1.15
N LEU A 94 0.08 3.93 -0.78
CA LEU A 94 0.11 2.84 -1.74
C LEU A 94 -1.31 2.55 -2.22
N MET A 95 -1.45 2.38 -3.52
CA MET A 95 -2.72 2.20 -4.22
C MET A 95 -2.60 1.05 -5.21
N LEU A 96 -3.54 0.12 -5.21
CA LEU A 96 -3.65 -0.93 -6.21
C LEU A 96 -4.42 -0.42 -7.42
N ILE A 97 -4.03 -0.90 -8.59
CA ILE A 97 -4.78 -0.78 -9.84
C ILE A 97 -5.09 -2.18 -10.36
N ASP A 98 -5.80 -2.23 -11.49
CA ASP A 98 -5.94 -3.46 -12.27
C ASP A 98 -6.52 -4.61 -11.43
N ILE A 99 -7.72 -4.40 -10.89
CA ILE A 99 -8.48 -5.52 -10.33
C ILE A 99 -8.85 -6.39 -11.51
N ASP A 100 -8.31 -7.60 -11.51
CA ASP A 100 -8.61 -8.62 -12.50
C ASP A 100 -9.15 -9.87 -11.80
N MET A 101 -9.62 -10.82 -12.61
CA MET A 101 -9.92 -12.16 -12.13
C MET A 101 -8.62 -12.84 -11.68
N GLU A 102 -8.71 -13.75 -10.70
CA GLU A 102 -7.54 -14.54 -10.29
C GLU A 102 -6.95 -15.27 -11.50
N LEU A 103 -5.70 -14.91 -11.86
CA LEU A 103 -5.00 -15.55 -12.96
C LEU A 103 -4.72 -17.03 -12.62
N PRO A 104 -4.71 -17.94 -13.60
CA PRO A 104 -4.30 -19.33 -13.37
C PRO A 104 -2.92 -19.40 -12.71
N GLY A 105 -2.82 -20.09 -11.57
CA GLY A 105 -1.58 -20.20 -10.78
C GLY A 105 -1.30 -19.01 -9.85
N TYR A 106 -2.22 -18.05 -9.74
CA TYR A 106 -2.15 -16.99 -8.74
C TYR A 106 -2.23 -17.59 -7.32
N PRO A 107 -1.30 -17.26 -6.40
CA PRO A 107 -1.21 -17.91 -5.09
C PRO A 107 -2.24 -17.41 -4.07
N GLY A 108 -3.13 -16.50 -4.48
CA GLY A 108 -4.05 -15.73 -3.65
C GLY A 108 -3.44 -14.41 -3.15
N ASP A 109 -4.29 -13.42 -2.91
CA ASP A 109 -3.91 -12.05 -2.54
C ASP A 109 -3.01 -11.98 -1.31
N ALA A 110 -3.24 -12.81 -0.29
CA ALA A 110 -2.42 -12.81 0.91
C ALA A 110 -0.95 -13.15 0.60
N LYS A 111 -0.72 -14.25 -0.14
CA LYS A 111 0.63 -14.69 -0.51
C LYS A 111 1.29 -13.74 -1.49
N ALA A 112 0.54 -13.23 -2.47
CA ALA A 112 1.04 -12.24 -3.42
C ALA A 112 1.47 -10.94 -2.70
N LEU A 113 0.66 -10.47 -1.76
CA LEU A 113 0.99 -9.33 -0.91
C LEU A 113 2.22 -9.60 -0.03
N GLY A 114 2.35 -10.80 0.54
CA GLY A 114 3.54 -11.21 1.27
C GLY A 114 4.83 -11.15 0.42
N LYS A 115 4.74 -11.55 -0.85
CA LYS A 115 5.85 -11.41 -1.82
C LYS A 115 6.14 -9.93 -2.12
N LEU A 116 5.12 -9.11 -2.34
CA LEU A 116 5.27 -7.67 -2.58
C LEU A 116 5.93 -6.95 -1.38
N LEU A 117 5.53 -7.27 -0.15
CA LEU A 117 6.10 -6.69 1.07
C LEU A 117 7.57 -7.05 1.24
N ARG A 118 7.94 -8.31 0.92
CA ARG A 118 9.36 -8.71 0.88
C ARG A 118 10.13 -7.93 -0.18
N TRP A 119 9.59 -7.80 -1.38
CA TRP A 119 10.21 -7.04 -2.45
C TRP A 119 10.37 -5.55 -2.06
N CYS A 120 9.40 -4.97 -1.36
CA CYS A 120 9.48 -3.61 -0.82
C CYS A 120 10.62 -3.44 0.21
N LEU A 121 10.86 -4.46 1.05
CA LEU A 121 12.00 -4.47 1.98
C LEU A 121 13.34 -4.47 1.24
N GLU A 122 13.44 -5.23 0.15
CA GLU A 122 14.64 -5.34 -0.67
C GLU A 122 14.92 -4.07 -1.49
N ASN A 123 13.89 -3.26 -1.76
CA ASN A 123 13.96 -2.06 -2.60
C ASN A 123 13.68 -0.78 -1.81
N SER A 124 13.87 -0.76 -0.50
CA SER A 124 13.76 0.46 0.32
C SER A 124 14.86 0.47 1.39
N MET A 125 15.79 1.42 1.29
CA MET A 125 16.88 1.56 2.27
C MET A 125 16.33 1.91 3.64
N ALA A 126 15.35 2.83 3.69
CA ALA A 126 14.72 3.25 4.94
C ALA A 126 14.10 2.07 5.72
N LEU A 127 13.48 1.12 5.03
CA LEU A 127 12.90 -0.08 5.67
C LEU A 127 13.94 -1.14 6.00
N SER A 128 15.00 -1.28 5.19
CA SER A 128 16.00 -2.34 5.37
C SER A 128 17.07 -2.01 6.41
N GLU A 129 17.41 -0.73 6.58
CA GLU A 129 18.38 -0.25 7.58
C GLU A 129 17.74 -0.08 8.97
N ASP A 130 16.44 0.21 9.06
CA ASP A 130 15.72 0.20 10.32
C ASP A 130 15.47 -1.24 10.79
N LYS A 131 16.27 -1.68 11.77
CA LYS A 131 16.19 -3.02 12.37
C LYS A 131 14.79 -3.38 12.87
N GLN A 132 14.05 -2.42 13.45
CA GLN A 132 12.70 -2.66 13.95
C GLN A 132 11.70 -2.77 12.81
N ALA A 133 11.76 -1.87 11.83
CA ALA A 133 10.91 -1.94 10.64
C ALA A 133 11.12 -3.25 9.88
N LYS A 134 12.38 -3.67 9.70
CA LYS A 134 12.75 -4.94 9.08
C LYS A 134 12.16 -6.15 9.79
N ILE A 135 12.27 -6.23 11.12
CA ILE A 135 11.70 -7.35 11.91
C ILE A 135 10.17 -7.38 11.77
N LYS A 136 9.51 -6.23 11.92
CA LYS A 136 8.06 -6.10 11.77
C LYS A 136 7.59 -6.57 10.39
N LEU A 137 8.29 -6.13 9.34
CA LEU A 137 7.96 -6.48 7.96
C LEU A 137 8.18 -7.97 7.68
N ILE A 138 9.27 -8.58 8.17
CA ILE A 138 9.50 -10.03 8.06
C ILE A 138 8.39 -10.83 8.75
N ASN A 139 7.96 -10.43 9.94
CA ASN A 139 6.88 -11.11 10.65
C ASN A 139 5.54 -10.96 9.92
N ALA A 140 5.25 -9.78 9.37
CA ALA A 140 4.07 -9.56 8.56
C ALA A 140 4.07 -10.42 7.28
N VAL A 141 5.22 -10.54 6.61
CA VAL A 141 5.38 -11.44 5.45
C VAL A 141 5.09 -12.89 5.84
N LYS A 142 5.61 -13.38 6.96
CA LYS A 142 5.32 -14.74 7.44
C LYS A 142 3.83 -14.95 7.71
N ALA A 143 3.19 -14.00 8.38
CA ALA A 143 1.75 -14.05 8.65
C ALA A 143 0.91 -14.09 7.36
N LEU A 144 1.27 -13.28 6.35
CA LEU A 144 0.61 -13.28 5.04
C LEU A 144 0.81 -14.58 4.26
N LEU A 145 1.97 -15.21 4.36
CA LEU A 145 2.21 -16.53 3.77
C LEU A 145 1.34 -17.63 4.40
N SER A 146 0.95 -17.44 5.66
CA SER A 146 -0.05 -18.26 6.37
C SER A 146 -1.48 -17.70 6.26
N GLU A 147 -1.72 -16.78 5.33
CA GLU A 147 -3.03 -16.17 5.03
C GLU A 147 -3.69 -15.42 6.21
N ASN A 148 -2.90 -15.00 7.19
CA ASN A 148 -3.36 -14.31 8.38
C ASN A 148 -3.14 -12.79 8.27
N PHE A 149 -4.13 -12.09 7.71
CA PHE A 149 -4.09 -10.64 7.54
C PHE A 149 -4.05 -9.87 8.86
N ASP A 150 -4.77 -10.31 9.89
CA ASP A 150 -4.86 -9.55 11.15
C ASP A 150 -3.52 -9.56 11.88
N THR A 151 -2.88 -10.72 11.98
CA THR A 151 -1.51 -10.82 12.53
C THR A 151 -0.52 -9.99 11.72
N ALA A 152 -0.65 -9.97 10.38
CA ALA A 152 0.21 -9.16 9.53
C ALA A 152 0.03 -7.66 9.81
N ILE A 153 -1.21 -7.20 9.98
CA ILE A 153 -1.52 -5.80 10.32
C ILE A 153 -0.94 -5.45 11.69
N ASP A 154 -1.10 -6.32 12.68
CA ASP A 154 -0.57 -6.12 14.03
C ASP A 154 0.95 -5.99 14.02
N CYS A 155 1.64 -6.87 13.28
CA CYS A 155 3.09 -6.82 13.10
C CYS A 155 3.57 -5.49 12.53
N LEU A 156 2.82 -4.89 11.59
CA LEU A 156 3.18 -3.62 10.93
C LEU A 156 2.80 -2.38 11.75
N THR A 157 2.13 -2.53 12.89
CA THR A 157 1.71 -1.39 13.71
C THR A 157 2.92 -0.62 14.22
N ALA A 158 2.92 0.70 14.03
CA ALA A 158 3.89 1.57 14.66
C ALA A 158 3.76 1.45 16.17
N THR A 159 4.84 1.07 16.86
CA THR A 159 4.92 1.34 18.29
C THR A 159 5.11 2.85 18.37
N GLU A 160 4.22 3.56 19.06
CA GLU A 160 4.40 4.98 19.33
C GLU A 160 5.84 5.18 19.84
N GLN A 161 6.62 6.00 19.13
CA GLN A 161 7.88 6.44 19.66
C GLN A 161 7.57 7.14 20.99
N SER A 162 8.20 6.63 22.05
CA SER A 162 8.25 7.26 23.37
C SER A 162 8.78 8.69 23.26
N GLY A 163 7.87 9.61 22.96
CA GLY A 163 8.06 11.05 22.90
C GLY A 163 7.27 11.75 24.00
N ARG A 164 7.03 11.11 25.15
CA ARG A 164 6.70 11.84 26.36
C ARG A 164 7.98 12.51 26.87
N ARG A 165 8.28 13.70 26.33
CA ARG A 165 9.10 14.67 27.07
C ARG A 165 8.41 14.87 28.41
N ALA A 166 9.05 14.43 29.49
CA ALA A 166 8.65 14.78 30.84
C ALA A 166 8.55 16.31 30.94
N PRO A 167 7.53 16.86 31.62
CA PRO A 167 7.50 18.28 31.87
C PRO A 167 8.73 18.64 32.72
N LEU A 168 9.54 19.58 32.22
CA LEU A 168 10.59 20.22 33.01
C LEU A 168 9.92 20.91 34.21
N SER A 169 10.06 20.29 35.38
CA SER A 169 9.76 20.89 36.68
C SER A 169 10.67 22.09 36.88
N THR A 170 10.16 23.30 36.68
CA THR A 170 10.81 24.53 37.13
C THR A 170 10.47 24.77 38.60
N HIS A 171 11.33 24.25 39.49
CA HIS A 171 11.41 24.75 40.85
C HIS A 171 12.50 25.83 40.97
N ALA A 172 12.13 26.86 41.74
CA ALA A 172 12.95 27.84 42.44
C ALA A 172 13.33 29.14 41.69
N ASN A 173 12.75 30.27 42.10
CA ASN A 173 13.33 31.04 43.21
C ASN A 173 12.38 32.13 43.75
N LYS A 174 12.11 32.07 45.05
CA LYS A 174 11.83 33.24 45.89
C LYS A 174 13.18 33.88 46.22
N VAL A 175 13.43 35.13 45.86
CA VAL A 175 14.14 36.15 46.68
C VAL A 175 13.79 37.54 46.09
N GLY A 176 13.35 38.47 46.94
CA GLY A 176 13.12 39.88 46.61
C GLY A 176 11.76 40.38 47.07
#